data_AF-A0A2J8LWG2-F1
#
_entry.id   AF-A0A2J8LWG2-F1
#
_cell.length_a   1.000
_cell.length_b   1.000
_cell.length_c   1.000
_cell.angle_alpha   90.00
_cell.angle_beta   90.00
_cell.angle_gamma   90.00
#
_symmetry.space_group_name_H-M   'P 1'
#
loop_
_entity.id
_entity.type
_entity.pdbx_description
1 polymer ?
#
loop_
_entity_poly.entity_id
_entity_poly.type
_entity_poly.pdbx_seq_one_letter_code
_entity_poly.pdbx_strand_id
1 'polypeptide(L)'
;YLVIWCIDLEVEEKCALMEQVAHQTIVMQFILELAKSLKVDPRACFRQFFTKIKTADRQYMEGFNDELEAFKERVRGRAKLRIEKAMKEYEEEERKKRLGPGGLDPVEELQKCFDVKDVQMLQDAISKMDPTDAKYHMQRCIDSGLWVPNSKASEAKEGEEAGPGDPLLEAVPKMGDEKDVSV
;
A
#
# COMPACT_ATOMS: atom_id res chain seq x y z
N TYR A 1 11.60 14.52 -15.76
CA TYR A 1 12.44 13.37 -15.38
C TYR A 1 12.67 13.33 -13.88
N LEU A 2 13.49 14.21 -13.28
CA LEU A 2 13.86 14.13 -11.85
C LEU A 2 12.67 14.05 -10.88
N VAL A 3 11.60 14.80 -11.12
CA VAL A 3 10.37 14.74 -10.31
C VAL A 3 9.74 13.35 -10.29
N ILE A 4 9.68 12.68 -11.45
CA ILE A 4 9.12 11.32 -11.56
C ILE A 4 10.04 10.35 -10.82
N TRP A 5 11.35 10.51 -11.01
CA TRP A 5 12.34 9.68 -10.32
C TRP A 5 12.28 9.83 -8.79
N CYS A 6 12.07 11.04 -8.25
CA CYS A 6 11.83 11.23 -6.82
C CYS A 6 10.63 10.43 -6.32
N ILE A 7 9.53 10.39 -7.09
CA ILE A 7 8.33 9.61 -6.73
C ILE A 7 8.64 8.12 -6.78
N ASP A 8 9.36 7.64 -7.80
CA ASP A 8 9.74 6.23 -7.91
C ASP A 8 10.64 5.81 -6.73
N LEU A 9 11.64 6.62 -6.39
CA LEU A 9 12.52 6.39 -5.24
C LEU A 9 11.75 6.33 -3.91
N GLU A 10 10.75 7.20 -3.74
CA GLU A 10 9.93 7.20 -2.53
C GLU A 10 9.03 5.96 -2.46
N VAL A 11 8.46 5.53 -3.60
CA VAL A 11 7.70 4.27 -3.68
C VAL A 11 8.59 3.05 -3.41
N GLU A 12 9.85 3.10 -3.81
CA GLU A 12 10.87 2.06 -3.54
C GLU A 12 11.48 2.16 -2.13
N GLU A 13 10.96 3.01 -1.24
CA GLU A 13 11.44 3.25 0.12
C GLU A 13 12.90 3.77 0.21
N LYS A 14 13.43 4.31 -0.89
CA LYS A 14 14.76 4.92 -0.96
C LYS A 14 14.73 6.38 -0.54
N CYS A 15 14.14 6.68 0.63
CA CYS A 15 13.85 8.05 1.09
C CYS A 15 15.10 8.95 1.13
N ALA A 16 16.23 8.47 1.65
CA ALA A 16 17.46 9.26 1.71
C ALA A 16 17.97 9.69 0.33
N LEU A 17 17.87 8.80 -0.67
CA LEU A 17 18.24 9.13 -2.05
C LEU A 17 17.21 10.06 -2.69
N MET A 18 15.92 9.87 -2.41
CA MET A 18 14.86 10.78 -2.84
C MET A 18 15.15 12.22 -2.39
N GLU A 19 15.57 12.42 -1.13
CA GLU A 19 15.87 13.77 -0.62
C GLU A 19 17.06 14.43 -1.34
N GLN A 20 18.10 13.66 -1.65
CA GLN A 20 19.25 14.15 -2.43
C GLN A 20 18.83 14.55 -3.86
N VAL A 21 18.02 13.72 -4.52
CA VAL A 21 17.51 14.01 -5.86
C VAL A 21 16.51 15.17 -5.84
N ALA A 22 15.71 15.30 -4.77
CA ALA A 22 14.78 16.40 -4.58
C ALA A 22 15.51 17.74 -4.49
N HIS A 23 16.61 17.80 -3.73
CA HIS A 23 17.46 18.99 -3.68
C HIS A 23 17.94 19.40 -5.09
N GLN A 24 18.48 18.45 -5.87
CA GLN A 24 18.93 18.73 -7.25
C GLN A 24 17.78 19.12 -8.18
N THR A 25 16.59 18.59 -7.93
CA THR A 25 15.37 18.93 -8.68
C THR A 25 14.98 20.40 -8.46
N ILE A 26 15.03 20.89 -7.22
CA ILE A 26 14.76 22.30 -6.90
C ILE A 26 15.85 23.21 -7.46
N VAL A 27 17.13 22.81 -7.34
CA VAL A 27 18.24 23.53 -8.00
C VAL A 27 17.98 23.72 -9.49
N MET A 28 17.57 22.67 -10.19
CA MET A 28 17.24 22.76 -11.62
C MET A 28 16.05 23.70 -11.88
N GLN A 29 14.99 23.63 -11.05
CA GLN A 29 13.83 24.52 -11.19
C GLN A 29 14.22 25.99 -11.03
N PHE A 30 15.02 26.31 -10.01
CA PHE A 30 15.49 27.68 -9.75
C PHE A 30 16.42 28.19 -10.86
N ILE A 31 17.27 27.33 -11.44
CA ILE A 31 18.07 27.69 -12.63
C ILE A 31 17.16 28.08 -13.80
N LEU A 32 16.12 27.28 -14.06
CA LEU A 32 15.16 27.56 -15.13
C LEU A 32 14.34 28.82 -14.86
N GLU A 33 13.99 29.09 -13.60
CA GLU A 33 13.26 30.30 -13.20
C GLU A 33 14.12 31.56 -13.31
N LEU A 34 15.39 31.49 -12.90
CA LEU A 34 16.35 32.56 -13.10
C LEU A 34 16.53 32.88 -14.59
N ALA A 35 16.66 31.84 -15.43
CA ALA A 35 16.78 32.00 -16.87
C ALA A 35 15.57 32.71 -17.49
N LYS A 36 14.35 32.32 -17.07
CA LYS A 36 13.09 32.97 -17.48
C LYS A 36 13.08 34.45 -17.07
N SER A 37 13.46 34.74 -15.83
CA SER A 37 13.50 36.10 -15.28
C SER A 37 14.47 37.00 -16.05
N LEU A 38 15.63 36.45 -16.41
CA LEU A 38 16.66 37.15 -17.19
C LEU A 38 16.41 37.14 -18.70
N LYS A 39 15.43 36.37 -19.19
CA LYS A 39 15.14 36.16 -20.62
C LYS A 39 16.36 35.65 -21.42
N VAL A 40 17.14 34.77 -20.80
CA VAL A 40 18.33 34.14 -21.42
C VAL A 40 18.18 32.63 -21.42
N ASP A 41 18.95 31.95 -22.28
CA ASP A 41 18.98 30.48 -22.28
C ASP A 41 19.52 29.96 -20.92
N PRO A 42 18.85 29.00 -20.26
CA PRO A 42 19.30 28.44 -19.00
C PRO A 42 20.74 27.88 -19.04
N ARG A 43 21.16 27.35 -20.19
CA ARG A 43 22.52 26.83 -20.41
C ARG A 43 23.56 27.95 -20.42
N ALA A 44 23.16 29.18 -20.72
CA ALA A 44 24.02 30.35 -20.69
C ALA A 44 24.11 30.98 -19.28
N CYS A 45 23.12 30.78 -18.41
CA CYS A 45 23.06 31.46 -17.10
C CYS A 45 23.14 30.54 -15.87
N PHE A 46 23.15 29.22 -16.00
CA PHE A 46 23.17 28.32 -14.83
C PHE A 46 24.36 28.56 -13.88
N ARG A 47 25.53 28.95 -14.39
CA ARG A 47 26.69 29.28 -13.54
C ARG A 47 26.41 30.49 -12.64
N GLN A 48 25.65 31.47 -13.15
CA GLN A 48 25.28 32.66 -12.38
C GLN A 48 24.35 32.31 -11.21
N PHE A 49 23.50 31.30 -11.36
CA PHE A 49 22.70 30.77 -10.25
C PHE A 49 23.60 30.30 -9.10
N PHE A 50 24.62 29.48 -9.40
CA PHE A 50 25.54 28.98 -8.38
C PHE A 50 26.40 30.08 -7.75
N THR A 51 26.71 31.15 -8.49
CA THR A 51 27.36 32.32 -7.89
C THR A 51 26.42 33.03 -6.93
N LYS A 52 25.16 33.25 -7.32
CA LYS A 52 24.16 33.92 -6.49
C LYS A 52 23.80 33.14 -5.23
N ILE A 53 23.64 31.82 -5.31
CA ILE A 53 23.27 30.99 -4.15
C ILE A 53 24.39 30.90 -3.11
N LYS A 54 25.67 30.95 -3.54
CA LYS A 54 26.81 30.95 -2.61
C LYS A 54 26.93 32.23 -1.79
N THR A 55 26.43 33.33 -2.31
CA THR A 55 26.40 34.63 -1.64
C THR A 55 24.98 35.05 -1.28
N ALA A 56 24.04 34.10 -1.30
CA ALA A 56 22.64 34.39 -1.05
C ALA A 56 22.45 34.82 0.40
N ASP A 57 21.55 35.78 0.59
CA ASP A 57 21.14 36.18 1.91
C ASP A 57 20.33 35.05 2.58
N ARG A 58 20.16 35.16 3.90
CA ARG A 58 19.44 34.14 4.68
C ARG A 58 17.98 33.98 4.21
N GLN A 59 17.30 35.06 3.83
CA GLN A 59 15.90 35.01 3.38
C GLN A 59 15.76 34.20 2.09
N TYR A 60 16.71 34.32 1.16
CA TYR A 60 16.72 33.52 -0.07
C TYR A 60 16.92 32.03 0.22
N MET A 61 17.82 31.69 1.15
CA MET A 61 18.05 30.30 1.55
C MET A 61 16.86 29.71 2.32
N GLU A 62 16.18 30.51 3.15
CA GLU A 62 14.92 30.12 3.80
C GLU A 62 13.85 29.77 2.76
N GLY A 63 13.61 30.65 1.78
CA GLY A 63 12.65 30.36 0.70
C GLY A 63 13.01 29.14 -0.15
N PHE A 64 14.30 28.93 -0.43
CA PHE A 64 14.76 27.71 -1.12
C PHE A 64 14.45 26.44 -0.31
N ASN A 65 14.72 26.46 1.00
CA ASN A 65 14.46 25.33 1.88
C ASN A 65 12.96 25.06 2.03
N ASP A 66 12.13 26.11 2.14
CA ASP A 66 10.68 25.98 2.21
C ASP A 66 10.11 25.33 0.94
N GLU A 67 10.59 25.75 -0.23
CA GLU A 67 10.22 25.13 -1.51
C GLU A 67 10.70 23.67 -1.62
N LEU A 68 11.88 23.37 -1.09
CA LEU A 68 12.41 22.01 -1.02
C LEU A 68 11.56 21.10 -0.13
N GLU A 69 11.20 21.55 1.07
CA GLU A 69 10.33 20.79 1.96
C GLU A 69 8.95 20.61 1.36
N ALA A 70 8.36 21.68 0.81
CA ALA A 70 7.06 21.60 0.15
C ALA A 70 7.10 20.64 -1.06
N PHE A 71 8.21 20.58 -1.80
CA PHE A 71 8.39 19.63 -2.88
C PHE A 71 8.51 18.19 -2.37
N LYS A 72 9.29 17.94 -1.31
CA LYS A 72 9.39 16.61 -0.68
C LYS A 72 8.02 16.12 -0.19
N GLU A 73 7.24 16.98 0.45
CA GLU A 73 5.87 16.65 0.87
C GLU A 73 4.97 16.27 -0.31
N ARG A 74 5.04 17.00 -1.42
CA ARG A 74 4.32 16.64 -2.64
C ARG A 74 4.76 15.29 -3.19
N VAL A 75 6.06 14.99 -3.18
CA VAL A 75 6.60 13.69 -3.62
C VAL A 75 6.05 12.56 -2.74
N ARG A 76 6.13 12.71 -1.41
CA ARG A 76 5.60 11.76 -0.42
C ARG A 76 4.11 11.51 -0.61
N GLY A 77 3.32 12.56 -0.76
CA GLY A 77 1.88 12.43 -1.03
C GLY A 77 1.58 11.68 -2.32
N ARG A 78 2.34 11.93 -3.39
CA ARG A 78 2.18 11.23 -4.67
C ARG A 78 2.63 9.78 -4.63
N ALA A 79 3.67 9.46 -3.87
CA ALA A 79 4.12 8.09 -3.64
C ALA A 79 3.07 7.31 -2.84
N LYS A 80 2.55 7.90 -1.75
CA LYS A 80 1.47 7.32 -0.95
C LYS A 80 0.24 6.97 -1.78
N LEU A 81 -0.22 7.88 -2.66
CA LEU A 81 -1.34 7.61 -3.57
C LEU A 81 -1.08 6.42 -4.51
N ARG A 82 0.16 6.20 -4.95
CA ARG A 82 0.51 5.04 -5.79
C ARG A 82 0.47 3.74 -4.98
N ILE A 83 0.98 3.77 -3.76
CA ILE A 83 0.97 2.63 -2.84
C ILE A 83 -0.47 2.27 -2.46
N GLU A 84 -1.28 3.24 -2.04
CA GLU A 84 -2.70 3.05 -1.70
C GLU A 84 -3.50 2.46 -2.87
N LYS A 85 -3.24 2.93 -4.10
CA LYS A 85 -3.88 2.37 -5.29
C LYS A 85 -3.51 0.90 -5.50
N ALA A 86 -2.22 0.55 -5.40
CA ALA A 86 -1.76 -0.82 -5.56
C ALA A 86 -2.30 -1.74 -4.45
N MET A 87 -2.33 -1.27 -3.20
CA MET A 87 -2.91 -1.99 -2.08
C MET A 87 -4.41 -2.25 -2.28
N LYS A 88 -5.17 -1.24 -2.71
CA LYS A 88 -6.59 -1.39 -2.99
C LYS A 88 -6.86 -2.40 -4.09
N GLU A 89 -6.10 -2.35 -5.19
CA GLU A 89 -6.21 -3.34 -6.28
C GLU A 89 -5.90 -4.76 -5.78
N TYR A 90 -4.89 -4.91 -4.92
CA TYR A 90 -4.58 -6.19 -4.29
C TYR A 90 -5.70 -6.68 -3.36
N GLU A 91 -6.24 -5.82 -2.50
CA GLU A 91 -7.37 -6.16 -1.61
C GLU A 91 -8.63 -6.54 -2.38
N GLU A 92 -8.91 -5.87 -3.52
CA GLU A 92 -10.03 -6.22 -4.40
C GLU A 92 -9.84 -7.57 -5.08
N GLU A 93 -8.61 -7.92 -5.51
CA GLU A 93 -8.30 -9.24 -6.05
C GLU A 93 -8.44 -10.34 -4.98
N GLU A 94 -7.94 -10.11 -3.77
CA GLU A 94 -8.14 -11.01 -2.63
C GLU A 94 -9.62 -11.12 -2.25
N ARG A 95 -10.39 -10.02 -2.34
CA ARG A 95 -11.84 -10.01 -2.15
C ARG A 95 -12.53 -10.90 -3.16
N LYS A 96 -12.17 -10.82 -4.44
CA LYS A 96 -12.74 -11.68 -5.50
C LYS A 96 -12.46 -13.15 -5.23
N LYS A 97 -11.27 -13.51 -4.74
CA LYS A 97 -10.91 -14.91 -4.44
C LYS A 97 -11.71 -15.51 -3.28
N ARG A 98 -12.15 -14.69 -2.33
CA ARG A 98 -12.94 -15.14 -1.16
C ARG A 98 -14.46 -15.01 -1.33
N LEU A 99 -14.96 -14.53 -2.47
CA LEU A 99 -16.40 -14.45 -2.71
C LEU A 99 -17.03 -15.85 -2.70
N GLY A 100 -18.18 -15.96 -2.04
CA GLY A 100 -18.99 -17.16 -2.04
C GLY A 100 -19.65 -17.45 -3.39
N PRO A 101 -20.39 -18.57 -3.50
CA PRO A 101 -21.00 -19.03 -4.75
C PRO A 101 -22.01 -18.05 -5.38
N GLY A 102 -22.59 -17.14 -4.60
CA GLY A 102 -23.47 -16.07 -5.06
C GLY A 102 -22.78 -14.71 -5.20
N GLY A 103 -21.44 -14.65 -5.11
CA GLY A 103 -20.67 -13.42 -5.29
C GLY A 103 -20.69 -12.47 -4.09
N LEU A 104 -21.14 -12.94 -2.92
CA LEU A 104 -21.10 -12.18 -1.67
C LEU A 104 -19.82 -12.49 -0.89
N ASP A 105 -19.25 -11.47 -0.24
CA ASP A 105 -18.08 -11.63 0.61
C ASP A 105 -18.53 -12.15 2.00
N PRO A 106 -18.08 -13.33 2.46
CA PRO A 106 -18.44 -13.87 3.76
C PRO A 106 -18.02 -12.97 4.94
N VAL A 107 -17.01 -12.12 4.76
CA VAL A 107 -16.55 -11.17 5.80
C VAL A 107 -17.51 -10.00 5.96
N GLU A 108 -18.15 -9.54 4.87
CA GLU A 108 -19.14 -8.45 4.90
C GLU A 108 -20.51 -8.91 5.43
N GLU A 109 -20.80 -10.22 5.33
CA GLU A 109 -22.16 -10.74 5.42
C GLU A 109 -22.71 -10.91 6.83
N LEU A 110 -21.97 -11.48 7.81
CA LEU A 110 -22.34 -11.60 9.25
C LEU A 110 -21.38 -12.53 10.03
N GLN A 111 -20.09 -12.18 10.10
CA GLN A 111 -19.05 -13.00 10.76
C GLN A 111 -19.44 -13.40 12.21
N LYS A 112 -20.03 -12.47 12.97
CA LYS A 112 -20.34 -12.66 14.41
C LYS A 112 -21.38 -13.75 14.70
N CYS A 113 -22.28 -14.06 13.76
CA CYS A 113 -23.31 -15.09 13.98
C CYS A 113 -22.78 -16.50 13.75
N PHE A 114 -21.71 -16.65 12.96
CA PHE A 114 -21.15 -17.95 12.58
C PHE A 114 -19.89 -18.33 13.37
N ASP A 115 -19.21 -17.36 13.98
CA ASP A 115 -18.08 -17.62 14.88
C ASP A 115 -18.48 -18.54 16.06
N VAL A 116 -19.75 -18.50 16.49
CA VAL A 116 -20.28 -19.34 17.58
C VAL A 116 -20.60 -20.77 17.14
N LYS A 117 -20.58 -21.06 15.83
CA LYS A 117 -20.94 -22.35 15.20
C LYS A 117 -22.25 -22.96 15.71
N ASP A 118 -23.17 -22.14 16.21
CA ASP A 118 -24.43 -22.62 16.78
C ASP A 118 -25.56 -22.55 15.75
N VAL A 119 -25.67 -23.65 14.99
CA VAL A 119 -26.73 -23.89 14.00
C VAL A 119 -28.12 -23.78 14.64
N GLN A 120 -28.26 -24.17 15.92
CA GLN A 120 -29.54 -24.17 16.62
C GLN A 120 -29.97 -22.74 16.97
N MET A 121 -29.02 -21.91 17.42
CA MET A 121 -29.26 -20.49 17.69
C MET A 121 -29.68 -19.73 16.43
N LEU A 122 -29.11 -20.06 15.26
CA LEU A 122 -29.52 -19.47 14.00
C LEU A 122 -30.95 -19.87 13.61
N GLN A 123 -31.31 -21.16 13.75
CA GLN A 123 -32.66 -21.65 13.48
C GLN A 123 -33.71 -21.00 14.41
N ASP A 124 -33.38 -20.82 15.68
CA ASP A 124 -34.26 -20.18 16.67
C ASP A 124 -34.44 -18.68 16.40
N ALA A 125 -33.37 -18.00 15.95
CA ALA A 125 -33.44 -16.60 15.54
C ALA A 125 -34.30 -16.42 14.28
N ILE A 126 -34.14 -17.31 13.30
CA ILE A 126 -34.92 -17.31 12.05
C ILE A 126 -36.40 -17.59 12.32
N SER A 127 -36.71 -18.51 13.25
CA SER A 127 -38.10 -18.86 13.59
C SER A 127 -38.86 -17.73 14.31
N LYS A 128 -38.14 -16.76 14.88
CA LYS A 128 -38.71 -15.57 15.53
C LYS A 128 -38.82 -14.37 14.59
N MET A 129 -38.20 -14.44 13.42
CA MET A 129 -38.19 -13.38 12.43
C MET A 129 -39.38 -13.54 11.47
N ASP A 130 -39.70 -12.49 10.73
CA ASP A 130 -40.71 -12.61 9.70
C ASP A 130 -40.20 -13.54 8.56
N PRO A 131 -41.10 -14.29 7.89
CA PRO A 131 -40.69 -15.25 6.86
C PRO A 131 -39.93 -14.64 5.68
N THR A 132 -40.15 -13.36 5.37
CA THR A 132 -39.51 -12.67 4.24
C THR A 132 -38.09 -12.23 4.56
N ASP A 133 -37.85 -11.63 5.73
CA ASP A 133 -36.51 -11.28 6.22
C ASP A 133 -35.67 -12.53 6.49
N ALA A 134 -36.28 -13.58 7.06
CA ALA A 134 -35.66 -14.89 7.26
C ALA A 134 -35.10 -15.46 5.95
N LYS A 135 -35.90 -15.44 4.89
CA LYS A 135 -35.49 -15.92 3.56
C LYS A 135 -34.39 -15.04 2.96
N TYR A 136 -34.49 -13.72 3.13
CA TYR A 136 -33.51 -12.76 2.65
C TYR A 136 -32.13 -13.01 3.28
N HIS A 137 -32.04 -13.11 4.61
CA HIS A 137 -30.79 -13.34 5.31
C HIS A 137 -30.21 -14.74 5.07
N MET A 138 -31.06 -15.77 5.01
CA MET A 138 -30.60 -17.14 4.73
C MET A 138 -30.02 -17.27 3.31
N GLN A 139 -30.65 -16.65 2.31
CA GLN A 139 -30.13 -16.67 0.94
C GLN A 139 -28.74 -16.03 0.87
N ARG A 140 -28.51 -14.92 1.58
CA ARG A 140 -27.22 -14.23 1.58
C ARG A 140 -26.13 -15.01 2.34
N CYS A 141 -26.48 -15.77 3.37
CA CYS A 141 -25.58 -16.72 4.02
C CYS A 141 -25.15 -17.86 3.07
N ILE A 142 -26.05 -18.32 2.20
CA ILE A 142 -25.75 -19.34 1.18
C ILE A 142 -24.87 -18.73 0.08
N ASP A 143 -25.23 -17.54 -0.40
CA ASP A 143 -24.55 -16.84 -1.48
C ASP A 143 -23.13 -16.38 -1.08
N SER A 144 -22.89 -16.12 0.20
CA SER A 144 -21.55 -15.88 0.74
C SER A 144 -20.75 -17.14 1.06
N GLY A 145 -21.37 -18.33 0.95
CA GLY A 145 -20.74 -19.61 1.28
C GLY A 145 -20.60 -19.86 2.78
N LEU A 146 -21.20 -19.01 3.61
CA LEU A 146 -21.19 -19.08 5.06
C LEU A 146 -22.07 -20.24 5.59
N TRP A 147 -23.11 -20.63 4.83
CA TRP A 147 -23.99 -21.75 5.14
C TRP A 147 -24.22 -22.65 3.91
N VAL A 148 -24.07 -23.96 4.08
CA VAL A 148 -24.41 -24.97 3.06
C VAL A 148 -25.74 -25.63 3.43
N PRO A 149 -26.81 -25.47 2.64
CA PRO A 149 -28.09 -26.12 2.92
C PRO A 149 -27.92 -27.64 2.90
N ASN A 150 -28.26 -28.29 4.01
CA ASN A 150 -28.30 -29.73 4.13
C ASN A 150 -29.44 -30.29 3.27
N SER A 151 -29.20 -30.43 1.96
CA SER A 151 -30.15 -31.05 1.02
C SER A 151 -29.50 -32.11 0.13
N LYS A 152 -28.19 -32.38 0.32
CA LYS A 152 -27.48 -33.55 -0.23
C LYS A 152 -26.43 -34.04 0.76
N ALA A 153 -26.86 -34.75 1.79
CA ALA A 153 -25.98 -35.63 2.55
C ALA A 153 -25.60 -36.84 1.64
N SER A 154 -24.58 -36.63 0.80
CA SER A 154 -23.74 -37.59 0.07
C SER A 154 -23.01 -36.71 -0.95
N GLU A 155 -21.75 -36.32 -0.77
CA GLU A 155 -20.59 -37.18 -0.54
C GLU A 155 -19.64 -36.50 0.47
N ALA A 156 -19.52 -37.07 1.66
CA ALA A 156 -18.35 -36.85 2.47
C ALA A 156 -17.18 -37.57 1.79
N LYS A 157 -16.25 -36.82 1.19
CA LYS A 157 -14.85 -37.26 1.19
C LYS A 157 -14.23 -36.69 2.46
N GLU A 158 -14.21 -37.53 3.48
CA GLU A 158 -13.27 -37.43 4.59
C GLU A 158 -11.85 -37.29 4.02
N GLY A 159 -11.12 -36.34 4.59
CA GLY A 159 -9.76 -35.99 4.21
C GLY A 159 -9.24 -34.94 5.18
N GLU A 160 -9.33 -35.25 6.47
CA GLU A 160 -8.60 -34.54 7.51
C GLU A 160 -7.13 -34.99 7.42
N GLU A 161 -6.23 -34.12 6.94
CA GLU A 161 -4.87 -34.04 7.47
C GLU A 161 -4.29 -32.63 7.26
N ALA A 162 -3.95 -32.04 8.40
CA ALA A 162 -2.76 -31.22 8.66
C ALA A 162 -2.39 -30.12 7.65
N GLY A 163 -2.55 -28.86 8.09
CA GLY A 163 -1.81 -27.75 7.51
C GLY A 163 -0.30 -28.02 7.58
N PRO A 164 0.49 -27.65 6.55
CA PRO A 164 1.91 -27.43 6.74
C PRO A 164 2.05 -26.10 7.47
N GLY A 165 2.47 -26.16 8.73
CA GLY A 165 2.89 -24.99 9.49
C GLY A 165 3.94 -24.22 8.71
N ASP A 166 3.76 -22.90 8.67
CA ASP A 166 4.70 -21.93 8.14
C ASP A 166 5.87 -21.77 9.13
N PRO A 167 7.12 -22.11 8.77
CA PRO A 167 8.27 -21.79 9.59
C PRO A 167 9.24 -20.96 8.74
N LEU A 168 8.95 -19.67 8.52
CA LEU A 168 9.97 -18.78 7.97
C LEU A 168 9.85 -17.33 8.46
N LEU A 169 10.12 -17.13 9.74
CA LEU A 169 10.71 -15.88 10.22
C LEU A 169 11.86 -16.24 11.17
N GLU A 170 13.09 -16.20 10.66
CA GLU A 170 14.27 -15.56 11.28
C GLU A 170 15.56 -16.00 10.58
N ALA A 171 16.18 -15.08 9.84
CA ALA A 171 17.62 -15.14 9.57
C ALA A 171 18.14 -13.72 9.37
N VAL A 172 18.50 -13.08 10.49
CA VAL A 172 19.48 -11.99 10.51
C VAL A 172 20.86 -12.65 10.49
N PRO A 173 21.78 -12.31 9.57
CA PRO A 173 23.18 -12.67 9.73
C PRO A 173 23.95 -11.49 10.34
N LYS A 174 24.39 -11.62 11.60
CA LYS A 174 25.49 -10.83 12.16
C LYS A 174 26.82 -11.58 11.98
N MET A 175 27.65 -11.00 11.13
CA MET A 175 29.11 -10.82 11.17
C MET A 175 29.95 -11.57 12.22
N GLY A 176 31.00 -12.24 11.74
CA GLY A 176 32.33 -12.34 12.39
C GLY A 176 32.82 -13.77 12.68
N ASP A 177 33.84 -14.24 11.96
CA ASP A 177 35.19 -14.43 12.56
C ASP A 177 36.24 -14.82 11.51
N GLU A 178 37.37 -14.11 11.54
CA GLU A 178 38.62 -14.40 10.85
C GLU A 178 39.18 -15.77 11.27
N LYS A 179 39.75 -16.53 10.32
CA LYS A 179 41.07 -17.17 10.53
C LYS A 179 41.86 -17.25 9.23
N ASP A 180 43.04 -16.64 9.29
CA ASP A 180 44.21 -16.83 8.43
C ASP A 180 44.40 -18.28 7.96
N VAL A 181 44.69 -18.45 6.66
CA VAL A 181 45.75 -19.35 6.20
C VAL A 181 46.49 -18.70 5.03
N SER A 182 47.79 -18.56 5.23
CA SER A 182 48.83 -18.06 4.35
C SER A 182 49.01 -18.91 3.08
N VAL A 183 49.25 -18.27 1.92
CA VAL A 183 50.42 -18.40 1.00
C VAL A 183 50.40 -17.21 0.04
#